data_AF-A0A7Y2KGK5-F1
#
_entry.id   AF-A0A7Y2KGK5-F1
#
_cell.length_a   1.000
_cell.length_b   1.000
_cell.length_c   1.000
_cell.angle_alpha   90.00
_cell.angle_beta   90.00
_cell.angle_gamma   90.00
#
_symmetry.space_group_name_H-M   'P 1'
#
loop_
_entity.id
_entity.type
_entity.pdbx_description
1 polymer ?
#
loop_
_entity_poly.entity_id
_entity_poly.type
_entity_poly.pdbx_seq_one_letter_code
_entity_poly.pdbx_strand_id
1 'polypeptide(L)' 'TAISPRASVDLKSEVITAEEASLTGPGLTVVGNKLRWRWQDGTVELDSPRSSIKSGRDLAPGRQG' A
#
# COMPACT_ATOMS: atom_id res chain seq x y z
N THR A 1 21.86 13.48 -0.12
CA THR A 1 21.64 12.68 1.09
C THR A 1 20.51 11.72 0.81
N ALA A 2 20.75 10.41 0.84
CA ALA A 2 19.68 9.44 0.63
C ALA A 2 18.78 9.40 1.88
N ILE A 3 17.47 9.63 1.72
CA ILE A 3 16.49 9.47 2.80
C ILE A 3 16.08 8.00 2.78
N SER A 4 16.47 7.24 3.80
CA SER A 4 16.00 5.87 3.95
C SER A 4 14.54 5.89 4.39
N PRO A 5 13.63 5.16 3.72
CA PRO A 5 12.24 5.09 4.14
C PRO A 5 12.16 4.52 5.56
N ARG A 6 11.37 5.18 6.42
CA ARG A 6 11.20 4.80 7.82
C ARG A 6 9.83 4.16 8.02
N ALA A 7 9.84 3.00 8.67
CA ALA A 7 8.65 2.32 9.17
C ALA A 7 8.83 2.01 10.66
N SER A 8 7.76 2.08 11.43
CA SER A 8 7.73 1.76 12.87
C SER A 8 6.58 0.81 13.18
N VAL A 9 6.82 -0.10 14.10
CA VAL A 9 5.83 -1.08 14.57
C VAL A 9 5.61 -0.84 16.06
N ASP A 10 4.38 -0.50 16.44
CA ASP A 10 3.95 -0.44 17.84
C ASP A 10 3.19 -1.73 18.16
N LEU A 11 3.82 -2.61 18.94
CA LEU A 11 3.23 -3.88 19.36
C LEU A 11 2.17 -3.72 20.44
N LYS A 12 2.19 -2.63 21.22
CA LYS A 12 1.23 -2.38 22.29
C LYS A 12 -0.08 -1.85 21.73
N SER A 13 0.02 -0.94 20.78
CA SER A 13 -1.14 -0.35 20.08
C SER A 13 -1.55 -1.13 18.85
N GLU A 14 -0.76 -2.11 18.44
CA GLU A 14 -1.00 -2.97 17.29
C GLU A 14 -1.13 -2.19 15.97
N VAL A 15 -0.20 -1.24 15.81
CA VAL A 15 -0.17 -0.30 14.68
C VAL A 15 1.18 -0.35 13.94
N ILE A 16 1.13 -0.42 12.62
CA ILE A 16 2.27 -0.15 11.73
C ILE A 16 2.15 1.27 11.18
N THR A 17 3.24 2.02 11.21
CA THR A 17 3.34 3.36 10.63
C THR A 17 4.50 3.47 9.66
N ALA A 18 4.36 4.29 8.62
CA ALA A 18 5.43 4.58 7.66
C ALA A 18 5.26 5.99 7.07
N GLU A 19 6.37 6.65 6.72
CA GLU A 19 6.32 7.99 6.10
C GLU A 19 5.74 7.94 4.67
N GLU A 20 6.12 6.91 3.90
CA GLU A 20 5.62 6.61 2.57
C GLU A 20 5.26 5.13 2.50
N ALA A 21 4.14 4.80 1.84
CA ALA A 21 3.70 3.43 1.69
C ALA A 21 3.01 3.18 0.33
N SER A 22 3.21 1.95 -0.17
CA SER A 22 2.52 1.41 -1.33
C SER A 22 1.77 0.14 -0.91
N LEU A 23 0.45 0.16 -1.06
CA LEU A 23 -0.45 -0.96 -0.81
C LEU A 23 -0.82 -1.59 -2.15
N THR A 24 -0.59 -2.89 -2.31
CA THR A 24 -0.91 -3.60 -3.55
C THR A 24 -1.89 -4.73 -3.25
N GLY A 25 -2.99 -4.77 -3.99
CA GLY A 25 -3.96 -5.85 -4.02
C GLY A 25 -4.24 -6.30 -5.46
N PRO A 26 -5.08 -7.32 -5.66
CA PRO A 26 -5.45 -7.79 -6.99
C PRO A 26 -6.03 -6.64 -7.84
N GLY A 27 -5.31 -6.23 -8.90
CA GLY A 27 -5.75 -5.18 -9.82
C GLY A 27 -5.72 -3.74 -9.26
N LEU A 28 -5.20 -3.52 -8.05
CA LEU A 28 -5.18 -2.21 -7.40
C LEU A 28 -3.84 -1.94 -6.73
N THR A 29 -3.28 -0.77 -6.97
CA THR A 29 -2.17 -0.22 -6.18
C THR A 29 -2.61 1.13 -5.62
N VAL A 30 -2.34 1.37 -4.33
CA VAL A 30 -2.57 2.66 -3.67
C VAL A 30 -1.27 3.12 -3.05
N VAL A 31 -0.82 4.32 -3.42
CA VAL A 31 0.39 4.96 -2.85
C VAL A 31 -0.04 6.16 -2.03
N GLY A 32 0.59 6.39 -0.89
CA GLY A 32 0.31 7.54 -0.05
C GLY A 32 1.38 7.76 1.00
N ASN A 33 1.17 8.79 1.81
CA ASN A 33 2.08 9.18 2.89
C ASN A 33 1.45 8.86 4.26
N LYS A 34 2.26 8.87 5.30
CA LYS A 34 1.85 8.69 6.71
C LYS A 34 0.88 7.53 6.90
N LEU A 35 1.31 6.35 6.48
CA LEU A 35 0.57 5.11 6.70
C LEU A 35 0.24 4.95 8.19
N ARG A 36 -1.00 4.59 8.49
CA ARG A 36 -1.42 3.97 9.75
C ARG A 36 -2.20 2.71 9.44
N TRP A 37 -1.64 1.56 9.81
CA TRP A 37 -2.33 0.27 9.69
C TRP A 37 -2.61 -0.31 11.06
N ARG A 38 -3.88 -0.41 11.42
CA ARG A 38 -4.37 -1.18 12.57
C ARG A 38 -4.59 -2.62 12.11
N TRP A 39 -3.69 -3.53 12.46
CA TRP A 39 -3.74 -4.88 11.86
C TRP A 39 -4.81 -5.79 12.47
N GLN A 40 -5.26 -5.52 13.70
CA GLN A 40 -6.34 -6.29 14.33
C GLN A 40 -7.68 -6.15 13.59
N ASP A 41 -8.02 -4.92 13.19
CA ASP A 41 -9.27 -4.63 12.48
C ASP A 41 -9.10 -4.56 10.96
N GLY A 42 -7.85 -4.59 10.47
CA GLY A 42 -7.51 -4.53 9.05
C GLY A 42 -7.63 -3.14 8.42
N THR A 43 -7.83 -2.08 9.21
CA THR A 43 -8.02 -0.72 8.72
C THR A 43 -6.70 -0.07 8.36
N VAL A 44 -6.63 0.48 7.14
CA VAL A 44 -5.48 1.23 6.64
C VAL A 44 -5.88 2.67 6.32
N GLU A 45 -5.12 3.61 6.86
CA GLU A 45 -5.25 5.05 6.62
C GLU A 45 -3.98 5.57 5.92
N LEU A 46 -4.17 6.46 4.93
CA LEU A 46 -3.10 7.12 4.18
C LEU A 46 -3.44 8.59 3.96
N ASP A 47 -2.44 9.46 4.08
CA ASP A 47 -2.53 10.86 3.65
C ASP A 47 -2.28 10.95 2.13
N SER A 48 -3.09 11.77 1.46
CA SER A 48 -2.98 12.02 0.00
C SER A 48 -2.93 10.74 -0.86
N PRO A 49 -3.88 9.80 -0.69
CA PRO A 49 -3.84 8.53 -1.41
C PRO A 49 -4.01 8.74 -2.92
N ARG A 50 -3.18 8.06 -3.71
CA ARG A 50 -3.31 7.95 -5.16
C ARG A 50 -3.47 6.49 -5.54
N SER A 51 -4.57 6.17 -6.22
CA SER A 51 -4.86 4.83 -6.68
C SER A 51 -4.53 4.66 -8.16
N SER A 52 -4.04 3.47 -8.50
CA SER A 52 -3.88 2.98 -9.87
C SER A 52 -4.62 1.65 -9.98
N ILE A 53 -5.60 1.59 -10.87
CA ILE A 53 -6.39 0.38 -11.12
C ILE A 53 -5.91 -0.24 -12.43
N LYS A 54 -5.48 -1.50 -12.39
CA LYS A 54 -5.20 -2.29 -13.60
C LYS A 54 -6.47 -3.03 -14.00
N SER A 55 -7.10 -2.61 -15.09
CA SER A 55 -8.21 -3.37 -15.68
C SER A 55 -7.70 -4.69 -16.25
N GLY A 56 -8.47 -5.77 -16.09
CA GLY A 56 -8.06 -7.15 -16.42
C GLY A 56 -7.63 -7.44 -17.88
N ARG A 57 -7.58 -6.45 -18.78
CA ARG A 57 -6.92 -6.62 -20.10
C ARG A 57 -5.41 -6.84 -19.99
N ASP A 58 -4.77 -6.35 -18.93
CA ASP A 58 -3.34 -6.60 -18.67
C ASP A 58 -3.07 -7.88 -17.86
N LEU A 59 -4.12 -8.60 -17.42
CA LEU A 59 -3.99 -9.86 -16.66
C LEU A 59 -4.20 -11.11 -17.51
N ALA A 60 -4.57 -10.97 -18.78
CA ALA A 60 -4.57 -12.08 -19.71
C ALA A 60 -3.13 -12.30 -20.22
N PRO A 61 -2.52 -13.49 -20.07
CA PRO A 61 -1.37 -13.83 -20.89
C PRO A 61 -1.83 -13.66 -22.34
N GLY A 62 -1.07 -12.90 -23.12
CA GLY A 62 -1.39 -12.59 -24.50
C GLY A 62 -1.82 -13.86 -25.22
N ARG A 63 -3.08 -13.89 -25.67
CA ARG A 63 -3.52 -14.88 -26.63
C ARG A 63 -2.82 -14.54 -27.94
N GLN A 64 -1.65 -15.14 -28.15
CA GLN A 64 -0.90 -15.09 -29.39
C GLN A 64 -0.76 -16.54 -29.86
N GLY A 65 -1.40 -16.86 -31.00
CA GLY A 65 -1.38 -18.18 -31.63
C GLY A 65 -2.74 -18.85 -31.65
#